data_AF-A0A6A6S6A7-F1
#
_entry.id   AF-A0A6A6S6A7-F1
#
_cell.length_a   1.000
_cell.length_b   1.000
_cell.length_c   1.000
_cell.angle_alpha   90.00
_cell.angle_beta   90.00
_cell.angle_gamma   90.00
#
_symmetry.space_group_name_H-M   'P 1'
#
loop_
_entity.id
_entity.type
_entity.pdbx_description
1 polymer ?
#
loop_
_entity_poly.entity_id
_entity_poly.type
_entity_poly.pdbx_seq_one_letter_code
_entity_poly.pdbx_strand_id
1 'polypeptide(L)'
;LTAVFALSSRAASECYFPNGDLSGSDTICNPNALVSSCCYDNQACMSNGLCMSNPHDASKARLHRGTCSDKTWKSGNCPRECLSVANDGASVYSCNQTDVDSYCCFDNCKCNDSKFETFKFTGTDVYPLTIIGEAFTQTHTSTAKPSATSGASSGAATTGATITGTSASSPSAGADTRSSSKSTAIGVGVGVSVGAILLIGAGVFFFWRRK
;
A
#
# COMPACT_ATOMS: atom_id res chain seq x y z
N LEU A 1 8.62 34.88 -25.15
CA LEU A 1 8.03 33.54 -24.94
C LEU A 1 8.46 33.08 -23.55
N THR A 2 7.63 33.24 -22.54
CA THR A 2 7.97 32.92 -21.13
C THR A 2 7.62 31.46 -20.88
N ALA A 3 8.63 30.59 -20.82
CA ALA A 3 8.44 29.18 -20.52
C ALA A 3 8.13 29.02 -19.02
N VAL A 4 6.89 28.67 -18.69
CA VAL A 4 6.47 28.29 -17.34
C VAL A 4 6.96 26.86 -17.10
N PHE A 5 8.08 26.71 -16.39
CA PHE A 5 8.51 25.42 -15.88
C PHE A 5 7.56 25.00 -14.76
N ALA A 6 6.57 24.16 -15.08
CA ALA A 6 5.80 23.44 -14.07
C ALA A 6 6.75 22.44 -13.39
N LEU A 7 7.26 22.78 -12.20
CA LEU A 7 7.86 21.80 -11.31
C LEU A 7 6.72 20.89 -10.85
N SER A 8 6.54 19.76 -11.55
CA SER A 8 5.80 18.64 -10.99
C SER A 8 6.57 18.15 -9.77
N SER A 9 6.18 18.60 -8.59
CA SER A 9 6.58 18.03 -7.31
C SER A 9 6.09 16.59 -7.28
N ARG A 10 6.87 15.65 -7.84
CA ARG A 10 6.76 14.26 -7.43
C ARG A 10 7.20 14.27 -5.98
N ALA A 11 6.25 14.17 -5.05
CA ALA A 11 6.59 13.85 -3.68
C ALA A 11 7.52 12.63 -3.76
N ALA A 12 8.76 12.77 -3.27
CA ALA A 12 9.61 11.62 -3.07
C ALA A 12 8.77 10.63 -2.27
N SER A 13 8.51 9.49 -2.87
CA SER A 13 7.53 8.56 -2.35
C SER A 13 8.21 7.80 -1.22
N GLU A 14 8.14 8.39 -0.03
CA GLU A 14 8.73 7.89 1.20
C GLU A 14 8.02 6.61 1.64
N CYS A 15 8.77 5.70 2.23
CA CYS A 15 8.27 4.44 2.78
C CYS A 15 8.36 4.49 4.30
N TYR A 16 7.36 3.93 4.98
CA TYR A 16 7.20 4.05 6.43
C TYR A 16 7.00 2.68 7.07
N PHE A 17 7.59 2.47 8.23
CA PHE A 17 7.30 1.34 9.11
C PHE A 17 5.90 1.47 9.73
N PRO A 18 5.31 0.39 10.28
CA PRO A 18 3.96 0.44 10.87
C PRO A 18 3.77 1.47 11.99
N ASN A 19 4.85 1.83 12.69
CA ASN A 19 4.88 2.88 13.70
C ASN A 19 4.85 4.31 13.12
N GLY A 20 5.00 4.46 11.80
CA GLY A 20 5.05 5.73 11.07
C GLY A 20 6.46 6.31 10.89
N ASP A 21 7.51 5.62 11.34
CA ASP A 21 8.90 6.04 11.13
C ASP A 21 9.29 5.87 9.67
N LEU A 22 10.13 6.79 9.20
CA LEU A 22 10.62 6.79 7.83
C LEU A 22 11.66 5.67 7.62
N SER A 23 11.49 4.90 6.56
CA SER A 23 12.51 3.99 6.04
C SER A 23 13.24 4.64 4.88
N GLY A 24 14.51 5.00 5.08
CA GLY A 24 15.33 5.73 4.10
C GLY A 24 15.98 4.86 3.02
N SER A 25 15.85 3.54 3.10
CA SER A 25 16.52 2.58 2.23
C SER A 25 15.55 1.64 1.50
N ASP A 26 14.25 1.87 1.67
CA ASP A 26 13.22 1.11 0.97
C ASP A 26 12.76 1.84 -0.29
N THR A 27 12.53 1.05 -1.33
CA THR A 27 12.07 1.50 -2.64
C THR A 27 10.64 0.99 -2.88
N ILE A 28 9.81 1.85 -3.48
CA ILE A 28 8.44 1.49 -3.86
C ILE A 28 8.41 0.36 -4.88
N CYS A 29 7.62 -0.67 -4.59
CA CYS A 29 7.45 -1.82 -5.48
C CYS A 29 6.64 -1.53 -6.74
N ASN A 30 5.59 -0.71 -6.64
CA ASN A 30 4.80 -0.29 -7.77
C ASN A 30 4.86 1.23 -7.96
N PRO A 31 5.75 1.75 -8.81
CA PRO A 31 5.92 3.20 -9.01
C PRO A 31 4.72 3.86 -9.72
N ASN A 32 3.80 3.07 -10.28
CA ASN A 32 2.58 3.57 -10.93
C ASN A 32 1.41 3.66 -9.94
N ALA A 33 1.53 3.06 -8.75
CA ALA A 33 0.50 3.14 -7.72
C ALA A 33 0.72 4.35 -6.81
N LEU A 34 -0.39 4.96 -6.37
CA LEU A 34 -0.34 6.06 -5.40
C LEU A 34 0.17 5.58 -4.03
N VAL A 35 -0.23 4.36 -3.64
CA VAL A 35 0.25 3.67 -2.44
C VAL A 35 0.63 2.25 -2.81
N SER A 36 1.78 1.80 -2.33
CA SER A 36 2.33 0.48 -2.58
C SER A 36 3.13 0.02 -1.37
N SER A 37 3.33 -1.29 -1.26
CA SER A 37 4.42 -1.83 -0.46
C SER A 37 5.77 -1.33 -0.97
N CYS A 38 6.72 -1.29 -0.06
CA CYS A 38 8.12 -1.01 -0.35
C CYS A 38 9.00 -2.13 0.19
N CYS A 39 10.09 -2.39 -0.52
CA CYS A 39 11.09 -3.38 -0.13
C CYS A 39 12.47 -2.73 -0.13
N TYR A 40 13.40 -3.36 0.60
CA TYR A 40 14.78 -2.88 0.65
C TYR A 40 15.46 -3.09 -0.71
N ASP A 41 16.49 -2.30 -0.99
CA ASP A 41 17.28 -2.46 -2.21
C ASP A 41 17.84 -3.89 -2.36
N ASN A 42 17.90 -4.40 -3.60
CA ASN A 42 18.29 -5.77 -3.96
C ASN A 42 17.34 -6.88 -3.48
N GLN A 43 16.13 -6.54 -3.04
CA GLN A 43 15.07 -7.49 -2.77
C GLN A 43 14.08 -7.56 -3.93
N ALA A 44 13.35 -8.66 -4.02
CA ALA A 44 12.24 -8.77 -4.95
C ALA A 44 10.93 -8.30 -4.32
N CYS A 45 10.22 -7.45 -5.03
CA CYS A 45 8.83 -7.13 -4.75
C CYS A 45 7.93 -8.25 -5.25
N MET A 46 6.97 -8.69 -4.45
CA MET A 46 6.04 -9.75 -4.83
C MET A 46 4.65 -9.21 -5.13
N SER A 47 3.87 -9.95 -5.94
CA SER A 47 2.52 -9.58 -6.37
C SER A 47 1.50 -9.48 -5.23
N ASN A 48 1.78 -10.15 -4.10
CA ASN A 48 0.99 -10.08 -2.88
C ASN A 48 1.42 -8.94 -1.93
N GLY A 49 2.34 -8.07 -2.36
CA GLY A 49 2.84 -6.95 -1.55
C GLY A 49 3.95 -7.30 -0.57
N LEU A 50 4.36 -8.58 -0.48
CA LEU A 50 5.52 -8.98 0.33
C LEU A 50 6.85 -8.70 -0.38
N CYS A 51 7.92 -8.76 0.41
CA CYS A 51 9.30 -8.66 -0.05
C CYS A 51 9.96 -10.03 0.05
N MET A 52 10.81 -10.35 -0.92
CA MET A 52 11.64 -11.56 -0.91
C MET A 52 13.10 -11.17 -0.86
N SER A 53 13.78 -11.54 0.23
CA SER A 53 15.23 -11.40 0.34
C SER A 53 15.93 -12.43 -0.56
N ASN A 54 17.13 -12.10 -1.02
CA ASN A 54 17.98 -13.01 -1.81
C ASN A 54 17.24 -13.70 -2.97
N PRO A 55 16.57 -12.96 -3.88
CA PRO A 55 15.70 -13.55 -4.90
C PRO A 55 16.43 -14.47 -5.89
N HIS A 56 17.75 -14.36 -5.99
CA HIS A 56 18.60 -15.19 -6.86
C HIS A 56 18.98 -16.54 -6.26
N ASP A 57 18.73 -16.77 -4.97
CA ASP A 57 19.07 -18.01 -4.28
C ASP A 57 17.84 -18.57 -3.55
N ALA A 58 17.17 -19.51 -4.20
CA ALA A 58 15.95 -20.14 -3.68
C ALA A 58 16.14 -20.78 -2.28
N SER A 59 17.36 -21.18 -1.91
CA SER A 59 17.63 -21.75 -0.59
C SER A 59 17.65 -20.70 0.53
N LYS A 60 18.02 -19.46 0.18
CA LYS A 60 18.10 -18.30 1.09
C LYS A 60 16.93 -17.34 0.95
N ALA A 61 16.06 -17.56 -0.04
CA ALA A 61 14.87 -16.76 -0.25
C ALA A 61 13.98 -16.79 1.00
N ARG A 62 13.75 -15.61 1.58
CA ARG A 62 12.84 -15.45 2.73
C ARG A 62 11.84 -14.35 2.43
N LEU A 63 10.58 -14.67 2.63
CA LEU A 63 9.51 -13.69 2.55
C LEU A 63 9.50 -12.89 3.84
N HIS A 64 9.18 -11.61 3.69
CA HIS A 64 8.97 -10.73 4.82
C HIS A 64 8.04 -9.60 4.40
N ARG A 65 7.36 -9.04 5.38
CA ARG A 65 6.70 -7.76 5.24
C ARG A 65 7.75 -6.66 5.29
N GLY A 66 7.85 -5.88 4.21
CA GLY A 66 8.62 -4.65 4.17
C GLY A 66 7.88 -3.48 4.83
N THR A 67 7.98 -2.32 4.20
CA THR A 67 7.34 -1.07 4.61
C THR A 67 6.23 -0.66 3.62
N CYS A 68 5.57 0.47 3.88
CA CYS A 68 4.54 0.98 2.98
C CYS A 68 4.68 2.48 2.72
N SER A 69 4.29 2.93 1.52
CA SER A 69 4.29 4.36 1.21
C SER A 69 3.14 5.16 1.84
N ASP A 70 2.19 4.49 2.50
CA ASP A 70 1.20 5.14 3.36
C ASP A 70 1.65 5.11 4.82
N LYS A 71 2.05 6.28 5.33
CA LYS A 71 2.46 6.48 6.73
C LYS A 71 1.42 6.03 7.75
N THR A 72 0.14 6.09 7.40
CA THR A 72 -0.96 5.68 8.30
C THR A 72 -1.22 4.18 8.26
N TRP A 73 -0.62 3.47 7.29
CA TRP A 73 -0.83 2.05 7.01
C TRP A 73 -2.28 1.66 6.72
N LYS A 74 -3.20 2.62 6.48
CA LYS A 74 -4.63 2.35 6.31
C LYS A 74 -5.00 1.89 4.91
N SER A 75 -4.14 2.15 3.93
CA SER A 75 -4.33 1.72 2.55
C SER A 75 -4.38 0.19 2.43
N GLY A 76 -5.33 -0.32 1.65
CA GLY A 76 -5.40 -1.74 1.31
C GLY A 76 -4.26 -2.22 0.39
N ASN A 77 -3.44 -1.30 -0.14
CA ASN A 77 -2.24 -1.65 -0.91
C ASN A 77 -1.00 -1.86 -0.01
N CYS A 78 -1.10 -1.57 1.28
CA CYS A 78 -0.08 -1.95 2.26
C CYS A 78 -0.39 -3.36 2.77
N PRO A 79 0.63 -4.19 3.04
CA PRO A 79 0.44 -5.40 3.83
C PRO A 79 -0.21 -5.06 5.18
N ARG A 80 -1.22 -5.82 5.60
CA ARG A 80 -1.97 -5.60 6.84
C ARG A 80 -1.63 -6.62 7.91
N GLU A 81 -0.73 -7.52 7.59
CA GLU A 81 -0.35 -8.68 8.38
C GLU A 81 1.02 -8.46 9.04
N CYS A 82 1.26 -9.17 10.13
CA CYS A 82 2.52 -9.16 10.89
C CYS A 82 2.86 -7.81 11.54
N LEU A 83 1.89 -6.90 11.69
CA LEU A 83 2.09 -5.51 12.14
C LEU A 83 2.59 -5.36 13.59
N SER A 84 2.67 -6.45 14.35
CA SER A 84 3.25 -6.47 15.70
C SER A 84 4.71 -6.04 15.76
N VAL A 85 5.48 -6.22 14.68
CA VAL A 85 6.81 -5.62 14.53
C VAL A 85 6.63 -4.26 13.87
N ALA A 86 6.60 -3.19 14.66
CA ALA A 86 6.19 -1.88 14.16
C ALA A 86 7.35 -0.98 13.71
N ASN A 87 8.60 -1.30 14.06
CA ASN A 87 9.77 -0.44 13.80
C ASN A 87 10.78 -1.08 12.83
N ASP A 88 10.45 -2.24 12.26
CA ASP A 88 11.33 -3.01 11.36
C ASP A 88 10.47 -3.81 10.36
N GLY A 89 11.07 -4.52 9.41
CA GLY A 89 10.43 -5.57 8.64
C GLY A 89 10.04 -6.77 9.52
N ALA A 90 9.07 -7.57 9.07
CA ALA A 90 8.63 -8.77 9.79
C ALA A 90 8.77 -10.00 8.90
N SER A 91 9.50 -11.02 9.36
CA SER A 91 9.60 -12.30 8.64
C SER A 91 8.24 -12.93 8.41
N VAL A 92 8.07 -13.53 7.23
CA VAL A 92 6.86 -14.25 6.84
C VAL A 92 7.29 -15.61 6.31
N TYR A 93 6.70 -16.68 6.83
CA TYR A 93 6.97 -18.04 6.36
C TYR A 93 5.76 -18.60 5.63
N SER A 94 6.01 -19.25 4.50
CA SER A 94 5.00 -20.05 3.82
C SER A 94 4.76 -21.35 4.58
N CYS A 95 3.49 -21.63 4.83
CA CYS A 95 2.98 -22.85 5.39
C CYS A 95 2.98 -23.92 4.30
N ASN A 96 4.10 -24.62 4.11
CA ASN A 96 4.26 -25.71 3.14
C ASN A 96 3.44 -26.98 3.49
N GLN A 97 2.27 -26.83 4.10
CA GLN A 97 1.45 -27.90 4.68
C GLN A 97 -0.01 -27.84 4.23
N THR A 98 -0.42 -26.76 3.56
CA THR A 98 -1.78 -26.61 3.03
C THR A 98 -1.74 -26.55 1.51
N ASP A 99 -2.73 -27.14 0.82
CA ASP A 99 -2.96 -27.00 -0.63
C ASP A 99 -3.29 -25.54 -1.06
N VAL A 100 -3.09 -24.59 -0.14
CA VAL A 100 -3.29 -23.16 -0.31
C VAL A 100 -2.07 -22.43 0.28
N ASP A 101 -1.66 -21.35 -0.38
CA ASP A 101 -0.59 -20.44 0.06
C ASP A 101 -1.00 -19.71 1.36
N SER A 102 -0.86 -20.41 2.47
CA SER A 102 -1.00 -19.84 3.82
C SER A 102 0.36 -19.36 4.30
N TYR A 103 0.37 -18.28 5.08
CA TYR A 103 1.58 -17.69 5.62
C TYR A 103 1.43 -17.43 7.10
N CYS A 104 2.53 -17.44 7.83
CA CYS A 104 2.58 -17.02 9.22
C CYS A 104 3.69 -16.00 9.47
N CYS A 105 3.47 -15.16 10.48
CA CYS A 105 4.42 -14.13 10.88
C CYS A 105 5.49 -14.69 11.82
N PHE A 106 6.68 -14.09 11.77
CA PHE A 106 7.87 -14.38 12.58
C PHE A 106 8.68 -15.61 12.16
N ASP A 107 9.94 -15.63 12.60
CA ASP A 107 10.84 -16.75 12.36
C ASP A 107 10.35 -18.04 13.02
N ASN A 108 10.44 -19.14 12.27
CA ASN A 108 10.06 -20.49 12.70
C ASN A 108 8.60 -20.62 13.17
N CYS A 109 7.72 -19.76 12.65
CA CYS A 109 6.31 -19.82 12.98
C CYS A 109 5.66 -21.14 12.55
N LYS A 110 4.64 -21.54 13.30
CA LYS A 110 3.88 -22.77 13.06
C LYS A 110 2.43 -22.39 12.74
N CYS A 111 2.01 -22.67 11.52
CA CYS A 111 0.70 -22.24 11.01
C CYS A 111 -0.50 -22.92 11.69
N ASN A 112 -0.26 -24.03 12.41
CA ASN A 112 -1.27 -24.71 13.20
C ASN A 112 -1.20 -24.34 14.70
N ASP A 113 -0.39 -23.37 15.07
CA ASP A 113 -0.27 -22.87 16.44
C ASP A 113 -0.91 -21.47 16.52
N SER A 114 -1.96 -21.37 17.34
CA SER A 114 -2.71 -20.13 17.60
C SER A 114 -1.87 -18.96 18.13
N LYS A 115 -0.61 -19.21 18.54
CA LYS A 115 0.32 -18.18 18.98
C LYS A 115 0.84 -17.30 17.84
N PHE A 116 0.81 -17.79 16.61
CA PHE A 116 1.29 -17.06 15.45
C PHE A 116 0.11 -16.51 14.66
N GLU A 117 0.23 -15.24 14.27
CA GLU A 117 -0.65 -14.66 13.27
C GLU A 117 -0.45 -15.42 11.96
N THR A 118 -1.54 -16.00 11.46
CA THR A 118 -1.57 -16.78 10.22
C THR A 118 -2.60 -16.16 9.29
N PHE A 119 -2.26 -16.03 8.02
CA PHE A 119 -3.07 -15.34 7.02
C PHE A 119 -2.93 -16.00 5.65
N LYS A 120 -3.78 -15.58 4.72
CA LYS A 120 -3.84 -16.08 3.34
C LYS A 120 -4.08 -14.91 2.40
N PHE A 121 -3.43 -14.92 1.25
CA PHE A 121 -3.76 -13.98 0.19
C PHE A 121 -4.92 -14.53 -0.62
N THR A 122 -5.92 -13.69 -0.89
CA THR A 122 -7.03 -14.03 -1.78
C THR A 122 -6.64 -13.66 -3.20
N GLY A 123 -6.33 -14.64 -4.05
CA GLY A 123 -5.93 -14.38 -5.43
C GLY A 123 -5.17 -15.52 -6.07
N THR A 124 -4.88 -15.37 -7.36
CA THR A 124 -4.02 -16.26 -8.16
C THR A 124 -2.60 -16.36 -7.60
N ASP A 125 -1.83 -17.31 -8.13
CA ASP A 125 -0.43 -17.61 -7.79
C ASP A 125 0.43 -16.36 -7.49
N VAL A 126 1.24 -16.44 -6.43
CA VAL A 126 2.13 -15.38 -5.98
C VAL A 126 3.42 -15.37 -6.82
N TYR A 127 3.88 -14.20 -7.25
CA TYR A 127 5.05 -14.07 -8.12
C TYR A 127 5.87 -12.81 -7.93
N PRO A 128 7.17 -12.80 -8.30
CA PRO A 128 8.00 -11.59 -8.27
C PRO A 128 7.56 -10.58 -9.33
N LEU A 129 7.21 -9.37 -8.87
CA LEU A 129 6.89 -8.19 -9.69
C LEU A 129 8.13 -7.46 -10.19
N THR A 130 9.22 -7.42 -9.45
CA THR A 130 10.47 -6.76 -9.85
C THR A 130 11.56 -7.10 -8.82
N ILE A 131 12.83 -6.98 -9.20
CA ILE A 131 13.98 -6.99 -8.29
C ILE A 131 14.53 -5.57 -8.25
N ILE A 132 14.53 -4.96 -7.07
CA ILE A 132 14.97 -3.57 -6.92
C ILE A 132 16.47 -3.48 -7.22
N GLY A 133 16.84 -2.59 -8.15
CA GLY A 133 18.22 -2.42 -8.62
C GLY A 133 18.55 -3.18 -9.90
N GLU A 134 17.62 -3.97 -10.45
CA GLU A 134 17.84 -4.75 -11.68
C GLU A 134 16.87 -4.35 -12.81
N ALA A 135 17.31 -4.58 -14.06
CA ALA A 135 16.45 -4.37 -15.22
C ALA A 135 15.32 -5.42 -15.23
N PHE A 136 14.09 -4.94 -15.28
CA PHE A 136 12.90 -5.77 -15.15
C PHE A 136 12.77 -6.78 -16.30
N THR A 137 12.87 -8.08 -15.99
CA THR A 137 12.61 -9.17 -16.95
C THR A 137 11.36 -9.91 -16.49
N GLN A 138 10.18 -9.43 -16.89
CA GLN A 138 8.91 -10.09 -16.53
C GLN A 138 8.72 -11.35 -17.38
N THR A 139 8.80 -12.53 -16.77
CA THR A 139 8.51 -13.83 -17.44
C THR A 139 7.15 -14.41 -17.08
N HIS A 140 6.26 -13.64 -16.42
CA HIS A 140 4.91 -14.11 -16.10
C HIS A 140 4.03 -14.18 -17.34
N THR A 141 3.99 -15.37 -17.94
CA THR A 141 2.91 -15.76 -18.85
C THR A 141 1.78 -16.30 -17.99
N SER A 142 0.69 -15.55 -17.84
CA SER A 142 -0.53 -16.08 -17.23
C SER A 142 -1.01 -17.26 -18.07
N THR A 143 -0.74 -18.48 -17.61
CA THR A 143 -1.37 -19.67 -18.17
C THR A 143 -2.84 -19.61 -17.76
N ALA A 144 -3.70 -19.19 -18.68
CA ALA A 144 -5.14 -19.29 -18.49
C ALA A 144 -5.48 -20.77 -18.27
N LYS A 145 -5.89 -21.12 -17.05
CA LYS A 145 -6.46 -22.43 -16.75
C LYS A 145 -7.68 -22.64 -17.66
N PRO A 146 -7.77 -23.73 -18.44
CA PRO A 146 -8.93 -23.96 -19.28
C PRO A 146 -10.18 -24.12 -18.40
N SER A 147 -11.13 -23.21 -18.57
CA SER A 147 -12.48 -23.37 -18.02
C SER A 147 -13.17 -24.50 -18.79
N ALA A 148 -13.34 -25.66 -18.14
CA ALA A 148 -14.20 -26.71 -18.66
C ALA A 148 -15.66 -26.26 -18.47
N THR A 149 -16.21 -25.56 -19.47
CA THR A 149 -17.65 -25.27 -19.54
C THR A 149 -18.29 -26.27 -20.50
N SER A 150 -18.86 -27.34 -19.94
CA SER A 150 -19.69 -28.28 -20.69
C SER A 150 -20.95 -27.57 -21.17
N GLY A 151 -21.20 -27.63 -22.48
CA GLY A 151 -22.39 -27.08 -23.12
C GLY A 151 -23.59 -28.04 -23.08
N ALA A 152 -24.78 -27.46 -22.96
CA ALA A 152 -26.09 -27.83 -23.56
C ALA A 152 -27.22 -27.27 -22.68
N SER A 153 -28.39 -26.84 -23.13
CA SER A 153 -28.96 -26.40 -24.40
C SER A 153 -30.34 -25.80 -24.05
N SER A 154 -30.72 -24.74 -24.76
CA SER A 154 -32.06 -24.35 -25.20
C SER A 154 -33.30 -24.55 -24.29
N GLY A 155 -33.97 -23.44 -23.98
CA GLY A 155 -35.37 -23.41 -23.55
C GLY A 155 -35.93 -21.98 -23.58
N ALA A 156 -36.55 -21.60 -24.69
CA ALA A 156 -37.23 -20.32 -24.86
C ALA A 156 -38.64 -20.35 -24.25
N ALA A 157 -39.05 -19.27 -23.57
CA ALA A 157 -40.45 -18.85 -23.47
C ALA A 157 -40.57 -17.37 -23.05
N THR A 158 -41.20 -16.61 -23.95
CA THR A 158 -41.87 -15.30 -23.86
C THR A 158 -42.72 -15.18 -22.58
N THR A 159 -42.91 -14.02 -21.91
CA THR A 159 -43.82 -12.91 -22.28
C THR A 159 -43.90 -11.91 -21.10
N GLY A 160 -44.14 -10.62 -21.38
CA GLY A 160 -44.97 -9.78 -20.49
C GLY A 160 -44.31 -8.55 -19.86
N ALA A 161 -44.53 -7.38 -20.47
CA ALA A 161 -44.20 -6.06 -19.95
C ALA A 161 -45.04 -5.68 -18.71
N THR A 162 -44.56 -4.73 -17.89
CA THR A 162 -45.30 -3.55 -17.41
C THR A 162 -44.35 -2.58 -16.68
N ILE A 163 -44.35 -1.32 -17.16
CA ILE A 163 -43.76 -0.16 -16.50
C ILE A 163 -44.85 0.50 -15.66
N THR A 164 -44.58 0.78 -14.39
CA THR A 164 -45.27 1.86 -13.67
C THR A 164 -44.36 2.38 -12.56
N GLY A 165 -43.96 3.65 -12.67
CA GLY A 165 -43.46 4.42 -11.53
C GLY A 165 -44.62 4.94 -10.68
N THR A 166 -44.32 5.38 -9.46
CA THR A 166 -44.72 6.67 -8.86
C THR A 166 -44.25 6.72 -7.40
N SER A 167 -43.84 7.92 -7.00
CA SER A 167 -43.21 8.36 -5.76
C SER A 167 -44.12 8.47 -4.52
N ALA A 168 -43.46 8.81 -3.41
CA ALA A 168 -43.95 9.37 -2.13
C ALA A 168 -44.43 8.31 -1.11
N SER A 169 -44.13 8.39 0.20
CA SER A 169 -43.96 9.55 1.08
C SER A 169 -43.31 9.17 2.42
N SER A 170 -42.41 10.02 2.95
CA SER A 170 -42.14 10.23 4.39
C SER A 170 -43.36 10.91 5.05
N PRO A 171 -43.51 11.15 6.39
CA PRO A 171 -42.55 11.21 7.51
C PRO A 171 -43.02 10.29 8.68
N SER A 172 -42.57 10.28 9.94
CA SER A 172 -42.09 11.30 10.88
C SER A 172 -41.48 10.55 12.09
N ALA A 173 -40.28 10.91 12.53
CA ALA A 173 -40.02 11.69 13.73
C ALA A 173 -40.14 10.93 15.06
N GLY A 174 -38.97 10.81 15.71
CA GLY A 174 -38.78 10.54 17.12
C GLY A 174 -37.39 11.03 17.50
N ALA A 175 -37.26 12.36 17.65
CA ALA A 175 -36.18 13.02 18.38
C ALA A 175 -36.28 12.59 19.86
N ASP A 176 -35.24 12.53 20.70
CA ASP A 176 -34.25 13.53 21.13
C ASP A 176 -33.44 12.74 22.21
N THR A 177 -32.17 12.94 22.58
CA THR A 177 -31.53 14.18 23.00
C THR A 177 -30.07 13.88 23.44
N ARG A 178 -29.16 14.79 23.06
CA ARG A 178 -27.99 15.32 23.82
C ARG A 178 -26.93 14.39 24.44
N SER A 179 -25.68 14.58 24.00
CA SER A 179 -24.68 15.46 24.68
C SER A 179 -23.29 15.20 24.08
N SER A 180 -22.80 16.04 23.16
CA SER A 180 -21.91 17.19 23.42
C SER A 180 -20.58 16.85 24.09
N SER A 181 -19.50 16.86 23.31
CA SER A 181 -18.20 17.44 23.70
C SER A 181 -17.39 17.86 22.48
N LYS A 182 -17.58 19.14 22.15
CA LYS A 182 -16.71 20.14 21.52
C LYS A 182 -15.42 19.64 20.85
N SER A 183 -15.44 19.77 19.52
CA SER A 183 -14.26 19.97 18.68
C SER A 183 -13.52 21.24 19.12
N THR A 184 -12.25 21.08 19.51
CA THR A 184 -11.31 22.19 19.70
C THR A 184 -10.29 22.11 18.57
N ALA A 185 -10.57 22.90 17.55
CA ALA A 185 -9.60 23.32 16.57
C ALA A 185 -8.64 24.32 17.21
N ILE A 186 -7.36 23.98 17.33
CA ILE A 186 -6.26 24.95 17.48
C ILE A 186 -5.09 24.43 16.63
N GLY A 187 -5.10 24.83 15.36
CA GLY A 187 -3.89 24.90 14.55
C GLY A 187 -3.32 26.30 14.70
N VAL A 188 -2.15 26.42 15.34
CA VAL A 188 -1.31 27.62 15.26
C VAL A 188 0.05 27.17 14.77
N GLY A 189 0.26 27.36 13.47
CA GLY A 189 1.56 27.18 12.84
C GLY A 189 2.48 28.34 13.22
N VAL A 190 3.57 28.03 13.90
CA VAL A 190 4.76 28.90 13.91
C VAL A 190 5.66 28.42 12.77
N GLY A 191 5.23 28.72 11.54
CA GLY A 191 6.07 28.59 10.36
C GLY A 191 6.94 29.83 10.25
N VAL A 192 8.09 29.85 10.93
CA VAL A 192 9.15 30.82 10.64
C VAL A 192 9.61 30.52 9.22
N SER A 193 9.09 31.29 8.27
CA SER A 193 9.45 31.23 6.86
C SER A 193 10.98 31.33 6.73
N VAL A 194 11.61 30.26 6.25
CA VAL A 194 13.01 30.23 5.80
C VAL A 194 13.29 31.32 4.74
N GLY A 195 12.23 31.88 4.13
CA GLY A 195 12.32 33.06 3.26
C GLY A 195 12.81 34.34 3.96
N ALA A 196 12.51 34.55 5.25
CA ALA A 196 12.98 35.75 5.97
C ALA A 196 14.49 35.71 6.24
N ILE A 197 15.05 34.53 6.52
CA ILE A 197 16.49 34.36 6.76
C ILE A 197 17.29 34.59 5.47
N LEU A 198 16.79 34.14 4.31
CA LEU A 198 17.44 34.36 3.03
C LEU A 198 17.42 35.83 2.60
N LEU A 199 16.33 36.56 2.83
CA LEU A 199 16.25 37.98 2.49
C LEU A 199 17.15 38.85 3.40
N ILE A 200 17.22 38.52 4.69
CA ILE A 200 18.12 39.22 5.64
C ILE A 200 19.58 38.89 5.32
N GLY A 201 19.91 37.61 5.06
CA GLY A 201 21.25 37.18 4.69
C GLY A 201 21.75 37.82 3.38
N ALA A 202 20.89 37.88 2.36
CA ALA A 202 21.20 38.55 1.10
C ALA A 202 21.41 40.06 1.29
N GLY A 203 20.60 40.71 2.13
CA GLY A 203 20.74 42.13 2.45
C GLY A 203 22.07 42.47 3.14
N VAL A 204 22.46 41.69 4.16
CA VAL A 204 23.73 41.88 4.89
C VAL A 204 24.93 41.62 3.96
N PHE A 205 24.89 40.57 3.15
CA PHE A 205 25.95 40.25 2.20
C PHE A 205 26.14 41.36 1.14
N PHE A 206 25.05 41.90 0.61
CA PHE A 206 25.11 42.96 -0.39
C PHE A 206 25.62 44.28 0.19
N PHE A 207 25.30 44.58 1.46
CA PHE A 207 25.78 45.78 2.14
C PHE A 207 27.26 45.69 2.50
N TRP A 208 27.75 44.51 2.89
CA TRP A 208 29.18 44.26 3.13
C TRP A 208 30.02 44.30 1.87
N ARG A 209 29.46 43.98 0.71
CA ARG A 209 30.16 44.11 -0.58
C ARG A 209 30.23 45.54 -1.13
N ARG A 210 29.49 46.49 -0.55
CA ARG A 210 29.42 47.88 -1.01
C ARG A 210 30.16 48.88 -0.13
N LYS A 211 30.72 48.44 1.00
CA LYS A 211 31.79 49.15 1.71
C LYS A 211 33.13 48.61 1.27
#